data_AF-A0A286G5J9-F1
#
_entry.id   AF-A0A286G5J9-F1
#
_cell.length_a   1.000
_cell.length_b   1.000
_cell.length_c   1.000
_cell.angle_alpha   90.00
_cell.angle_beta   90.00
_cell.angle_gamma   90.00
#
_symmetry.space_group_name_H-M   'P 1'
#
loop_
_entity.id
_entity.type
_entity.pdbx_description
1 polymer ?
#
loop_
_entity_poly.entity_id
_entity_poly.type
_entity_poly.pdbx_seq_one_letter_code
_entity_poly.pdbx_strand_id
1 'polypeptide(L)'
;MSDTAPPAPVSIAVPAGGCIRHFVTYSGIRLPLKLVTPLEDDQLDNRNTFFRGTFDALDRLVACEKLVYGTVELTHRYAYHGDGTILARAEVTGPDGEIKVIAFDETGAPAAG
;
A
#
# COMPACT_ATOMS: atom_id res chain seq x y z
N MET A 1 11.57 21.11 22.23
CA MET A 1 10.60 20.00 22.10
C MET A 1 10.17 20.02 20.65
N SER A 2 10.71 19.10 19.84
CA SER A 2 10.45 19.10 18.40
C SER A 2 9.02 18.64 18.15
N ASP A 3 8.15 19.61 17.89
CA ASP A 3 6.78 19.42 17.45
C ASP A 3 6.82 19.04 15.96
N THR A 4 7.32 17.83 15.67
CA THR A 4 7.07 17.22 14.36
C THR A 4 5.61 16.76 14.41
N ALA A 5 4.69 17.63 13.98
CA ALA A 5 3.34 17.22 13.70
C ALA A 5 3.40 15.92 12.88
N PRO A 6 2.63 14.86 13.23
CA PRO A 6 2.63 13.66 12.44
C PRO A 6 2.29 14.05 11.00
N PRO A 7 2.99 13.52 9.99
CA PRO A 7 2.65 13.81 8.60
C PRO A 7 1.15 13.56 8.42
N ALA A 8 0.43 14.58 7.94
CA ALA A 8 -0.99 14.43 7.65
C ALA A 8 -1.19 13.15 6.81
N PRO A 9 -2.23 12.34 7.09
CA PRO A 9 -2.41 11.08 6.37
C PRO A 9 -2.45 11.39 4.87
N VAL A 10 -1.44 10.92 4.15
CA VAL A 10 -1.27 11.18 2.72
C VAL A 10 -2.39 10.44 2.02
N SER A 11 -3.51 11.13 1.79
CA SER A 11 -4.71 10.54 1.20
C SER A 11 -4.34 9.83 -0.10
N ILE A 12 -4.62 8.55 -0.16
CA ILE A 12 -4.41 7.74 -1.35
C ILE A 12 -5.61 7.99 -2.26
N ALA A 13 -5.37 8.71 -3.35
CA ALA A 13 -6.39 8.87 -4.37
C ALA A 13 -6.64 7.51 -5.05
N VAL A 14 -7.91 7.09 -5.11
CA VAL A 14 -8.31 5.95 -5.92
C VAL A 14 -8.22 6.37 -7.40
N PRO A 15 -7.48 5.63 -8.25
CA PRO A 15 -7.44 5.93 -9.67
C PRO A 15 -8.83 5.90 -10.30
N ALA A 16 -9.01 6.58 -11.44
CA ALA A 16 -10.27 6.52 -12.18
C ALA A 16 -10.62 5.06 -12.55
N GLY A 17 -11.81 4.62 -12.15
CA GLY A 17 -12.26 3.23 -12.34
C GLY A 17 -11.66 2.22 -11.36
N GLY A 18 -10.88 2.66 -10.38
CA GLY A 18 -10.34 1.83 -9.31
C GLY A 18 -11.33 1.53 -8.19
N CYS A 19 -10.91 0.69 -7.24
CA CYS A 19 -11.70 0.35 -6.06
C CYS A 19 -10.83 0.17 -4.80
N ILE A 20 -11.47 0.17 -3.63
CA ILE A 20 -10.82 -0.12 -2.35
C ILE A 20 -11.33 -1.49 -1.87
N ARG A 21 -10.42 -2.32 -1.34
CA ARG A 21 -10.76 -3.60 -0.71
C ARG A 21 -9.99 -3.76 0.61
N HIS A 22 -10.63 -4.38 1.58
CA HIS A 22 -10.04 -4.63 2.91
C HIS A 22 -9.62 -6.09 3.06
N PHE A 23 -8.56 -6.33 3.83
CA PHE A 23 -7.98 -7.66 4.00
C PHE A 23 -7.43 -7.84 5.41
N VAL A 24 -7.43 -9.07 5.91
CA VAL A 24 -6.85 -9.39 7.22
C VAL A 24 -5.33 -9.29 7.19
N THR A 25 -4.71 -9.77 6.11
CA THR A 25 -3.26 -9.93 6.04
C THR A 25 -2.77 -9.92 4.59
N TYR A 26 -1.47 -10.07 4.41
CA TYR A 26 -0.83 -10.28 3.12
C TYR A 26 0.05 -11.54 3.15
N SER A 27 0.42 -12.02 1.97
CA SER A 27 1.25 -13.20 1.79
C SER A 27 2.50 -12.88 0.97
N GLY A 28 3.59 -13.58 1.29
CA GLY A 28 4.87 -13.42 0.64
C GLY A 28 5.67 -12.19 1.11
N ILE A 29 6.89 -12.08 0.59
CA ILE A 29 7.83 -10.98 0.85
C ILE A 29 8.11 -10.15 -0.40
N ARG A 30 7.49 -10.50 -1.53
CA ARG A 30 7.68 -9.83 -2.81
C ARG A 30 6.71 -8.66 -2.92
N LEU A 31 7.16 -7.62 -3.63
CA LEU A 31 6.33 -6.48 -3.99
C LEU A 31 5.78 -6.66 -5.41
N PRO A 32 4.57 -6.15 -5.71
CA PRO A 32 3.62 -5.57 -4.76
C PRO A 32 3.08 -6.62 -3.77
N LEU A 33 2.68 -6.20 -2.56
CA LEU A 33 2.20 -7.12 -1.54
C LEU A 33 0.93 -7.84 -2.01
N LYS A 34 0.85 -9.15 -1.79
CA LYS A 34 -0.35 -9.92 -2.12
C LYS A 34 -1.29 -9.95 -0.92
N LEU A 35 -2.31 -9.11 -0.94
CA LEU A 35 -3.35 -9.06 0.10
C LEU A 35 -4.24 -10.31 0.02
N VAL A 36 -4.56 -10.92 1.17
CA VAL A 36 -5.33 -12.17 1.26
C VAL A 36 -6.30 -12.12 2.42
N THR A 37 -7.32 -12.98 2.37
CA THR A 37 -8.43 -13.02 3.34
C THR A 37 -9.20 -11.69 3.30
N PRO A 38 -9.99 -11.46 2.22
CA PRO A 38 -10.79 -10.25 2.10
C PRO A 38 -11.72 -10.08 3.30
N LEU A 39 -11.99 -8.82 3.63
CA LEU A 39 -12.89 -8.40 4.69
C LEU A 39 -14.06 -7.64 4.09
N GLU A 40 -15.25 -7.99 4.57
CA GLU A 40 -16.47 -7.20 4.38
C GLU A 40 -16.50 -6.05 5.39
N ASP A 41 -17.28 -5.01 5.11
CA ASP A 41 -17.31 -3.79 5.92
C ASP A 41 -17.75 -4.06 7.37
N ASP A 42 -18.66 -5.02 7.59
CA ASP A 42 -19.12 -5.42 8.92
C ASP A 42 -18.04 -6.14 9.77
N GLN A 43 -16.96 -6.60 9.14
CA GLN A 43 -15.84 -7.26 9.80
C GLN A 43 -14.75 -6.26 10.25
N LEU A 44 -14.83 -5.00 9.82
CA LEU A 44 -13.84 -3.96 10.14
C LEU A 44 -13.97 -3.46 11.58
N ASP A 45 -15.21 -3.24 12.04
CA ASP A 45 -15.50 -2.63 13.36
C ASP A 45 -14.97 -3.46 14.54
N ASN A 46 -14.79 -4.77 14.36
CA ASN A 46 -14.30 -5.69 15.38
C ASN A 46 -12.79 -5.95 15.28
N ARG A 47 -12.05 -5.20 14.45
CA ARG A 47 -10.63 -5.46 14.19
C ARG A 47 -9.73 -4.32 14.62
N ASN A 48 -8.78 -4.69 15.45
CA ASN A 48 -7.67 -3.83 15.84
C ASN A 48 -6.69 -3.59 14.69
N THR A 49 -6.61 -4.49 13.71
CA THR A 49 -5.66 -4.36 12.59
C THR A 49 -6.22 -5.00 11.32
N PHE A 50 -6.10 -4.27 10.21
CA PHE A 50 -6.41 -4.76 8.87
C PHE A 50 -5.61 -3.99 7.81
N PHE A 51 -5.62 -4.50 6.58
CA PHE A 51 -4.99 -3.87 5.42
C PHE A 51 -6.04 -3.32 4.48
N ARG A 52 -5.81 -2.12 3.96
CA ARG A 52 -6.62 -1.46 2.94
C ARG A 52 -5.84 -1.41 1.64
N GLY A 53 -6.29 -2.14 0.63
CA GLY A 53 -5.71 -2.11 -0.71
C GLY A 53 -6.49 -1.16 -1.62
N THR A 54 -5.78 -0.29 -2.33
CA THR A 54 -6.33 0.51 -3.43
C THR A 54 -5.92 -0.14 -4.74
N PHE A 55 -6.91 -0.44 -5.58
CA PHE A 55 -6.74 -1.08 -6.87
C PHE A 55 -7.12 -0.11 -7.98
N ASP A 56 -6.43 -0.18 -9.12
CA ASP A 56 -6.80 0.57 -10.33
C ASP A 56 -7.86 -0.17 -11.17
N ALA A 57 -8.22 0.43 -12.31
CA ALA A 57 -9.21 -0.15 -13.24
C ALA A 57 -8.79 -1.49 -13.87
N LEU A 58 -7.51 -1.86 -13.78
CA LEU A 58 -6.98 -3.15 -14.24
C LEU A 58 -6.84 -4.15 -13.09
N ASP A 59 -7.46 -3.86 -11.95
CA ASP A 59 -7.40 -4.66 -10.73
C ASP A 59 -5.99 -4.84 -10.15
N ARG A 60 -5.10 -3.87 -10.38
CA ARG A 60 -3.73 -3.89 -9.85
C ARG A 60 -3.63 -3.07 -8.59
N LEU A 61 -2.89 -3.57 -7.61
CA LEU A 61 -2.67 -2.90 -6.33
C LEU A 61 -1.74 -1.68 -6.52
N VAL A 62 -2.29 -0.48 -6.50
CA VAL A 62 -1.51 0.77 -6.58
C VAL A 62 -1.11 1.31 -5.22
N ALA A 63 -1.78 0.88 -4.15
CA ALA A 63 -1.38 1.21 -2.79
C ALA A 63 -1.92 0.21 -1.77
N CYS A 64 -1.25 0.11 -0.63
CA CYS A 64 -1.68 -0.68 0.51
C CYS A 64 -1.39 0.07 1.81
N GLU A 65 -2.38 0.19 2.68
CA GLU A 65 -2.22 0.77 4.01
C GLU A 65 -2.50 -0.28 5.08
N LYS A 66 -1.68 -0.31 6.13
CA LYS A 66 -1.97 -1.09 7.34
C LYS A 66 -2.60 -0.16 8.36
N LEU A 67 -3.85 -0.42 8.71
CA LEU A 67 -4.55 0.29 9.77
C LEU A 67 -4.43 -0.49 11.07
N VAL A 68 -4.08 0.20 12.15
CA VAL A 68 -4.04 -0.32 13.51
C VAL A 68 -4.80 0.64 14.41
N TYR A 69 -5.90 0.16 15.00
CA TYR A 69 -6.86 0.97 15.78
C TYR A 69 -7.32 2.25 15.05
N GLY A 70 -7.53 2.16 13.74
CA GLY A 70 -7.94 3.29 12.90
C GLY A 70 -6.81 4.22 12.44
N THR A 71 -5.58 4.04 12.95
CA THR A 71 -4.40 4.80 12.55
C THR A 71 -3.63 4.07 11.45
N VAL A 72 -3.14 4.80 10.45
CA VAL A 72 -2.26 4.22 9.43
C VAL A 72 -0.84 4.06 10.01
N GLU A 73 -0.40 2.82 10.16
CA GLU A 73 0.94 2.47 10.65
C GLU A 73 1.95 2.25 9.52
N LEU A 74 1.47 1.90 8.33
CA LEU A 74 2.32 1.59 7.20
C LEU A 74 1.58 1.93 5.91
N THR A 75 2.25 2.60 4.99
CA THR A 75 1.71 2.89 3.66
C THR A 75 2.67 2.40 2.59
N HIS A 76 2.17 1.61 1.64
CA HIS A 76 2.86 1.24 0.41
C HIS A 76 2.20 1.97 -0.75
N ARG A 77 2.99 2.54 -1.65
CA ARG A 77 2.56 3.05 -2.95
C ARG A 77 3.33 2.35 -4.04
N TYR A 78 2.64 1.92 -5.08
CA TYR A 78 3.19 1.17 -6.19
C TYR A 78 2.96 1.94 -7.48
N ALA A 79 4.04 2.13 -8.24
CA ALA A 79 3.98 2.60 -9.61
C ALA A 79 4.48 1.48 -10.52
N TYR A 80 3.78 1.27 -11.63
CA TYR A 80 4.09 0.25 -12.62
C TYR A 80 4.75 0.88 -13.84
N HIS A 81 5.55 0.10 -14.57
CA HIS A 81 6.10 0.49 -15.87
C HIS A 81 4.98 0.67 -16.91
N GLY A 82 5.30 1.21 -18.09
CA GLY A 82 4.30 1.62 -19.08
C GLY A 82 3.34 0.51 -19.53
N ASP A 83 3.82 -0.74 -19.59
CA ASP A 83 2.99 -1.93 -19.90
C ASP A 83 2.04 -2.32 -18.76
N GLY A 84 2.29 -1.77 -17.57
CA GLY A 84 1.47 -1.93 -16.42
C GLY A 84 1.58 -3.28 -15.71
N THR A 85 2.47 -4.16 -16.16
CA THR A 85 2.60 -5.52 -15.64
C THR A 85 3.74 -5.59 -14.62
N ILE A 86 4.78 -4.79 -14.85
CA ILE A 86 6.00 -4.83 -14.05
C ILE A 86 6.01 -3.64 -13.09
N LEU A 87 6.27 -3.92 -11.82
CA LEU A 87 6.44 -2.86 -10.83
C LEU A 87 7.68 -2.04 -11.19
N ALA A 88 7.54 -0.72 -11.24
CA ALA A 88 8.64 0.22 -11.48
C ALA A 88 9.19 0.80 -10.19
N ARG A 89 8.30 1.07 -9.23
CA ARG A 89 8.67 1.73 -7.98
C ARG A 89 7.73 1.34 -6.87
N ALA A 90 8.29 1.08 -5.69
CA ALA A 90 7.55 0.98 -4.44
C ALA A 90 8.06 2.04 -3.47
N GLU A 91 7.15 2.86 -2.94
CA GLU A 91 7.41 3.70 -1.79
C GLU A 91 6.77 3.04 -0.56
N VAL A 92 7.53 2.94 0.53
CA VAL A 92 7.06 2.41 1.80
C VAL A 92 7.27 3.47 2.86
N THR A 93 6.18 3.98 3.43
CA THR A 93 6.18 4.94 4.52
C THR A 93 5.89 4.21 5.82
N GLY A 94 6.85 4.27 6.75
CA GLY A 94 6.73 3.72 8.10
C GLY A 94 5.89 4.61 9.04
N PRO A 95 5.64 4.15 10.28
CA PRO A 95 4.85 4.89 11.27
C PRO A 95 5.54 6.16 11.78
N ASP A 96 6.87 6.23 11.65
CA ASP A 96 7.69 7.41 11.93
C ASP A 96 7.71 8.43 10.78
N GLY A 97 7.07 8.11 9.66
CA GLY A 97 7.08 8.92 8.44
C GLY A 97 8.32 8.70 7.56
N GLU A 98 9.23 7.78 7.92
CA GLU A 98 10.37 7.44 7.06
C GLU A 98 9.87 6.84 5.75
N ILE A 99 10.32 7.40 4.62
CA ILE A 99 9.97 6.92 3.28
C ILE A 99 11.15 6.13 2.71
N LYS A 100 10.94 4.84 2.53
CA LYS A 100 11.84 3.96 1.79
C LYS A 100 11.35 3.81 0.36
N VAL A 101 12.20 4.17 -0.60
CA VAL A 101 11.93 4.03 -2.03
C VAL A 101 12.71 2.84 -2.57
N ILE A 102 12.04 1.97 -3.33
CA ILE A 102 12.63 0.84 -4.03
C ILE A 102 12.29 0.99 -5.51
N ALA A 103 13.32 1.13 -6.35
CA ALA A 103 13.16 1.13 -7.80
C ALA A 103 13.33 -0.29 -8.35
N PHE A 104 12.63 -0.59 -9.42
CA PHE A 104 12.66 -1.87 -10.11
C PHE A 104 12.92 -1.65 -11.59
N ASP A 105 13.73 -2.51 -12.18
CA ASP A 105 14.00 -2.48 -13.62
C ASP A 105 12.82 -3.05 -14.43
N GLU A 106 12.95 -3.04 -15.77
CA GLU A 106 11.96 -3.59 -16.69
C GLU A 106 11.83 -5.12 -16.61
N THR A 107 12.58 -5.80 -15.74
CA THR A 107 12.44 -7.25 -15.47
C THR A 107 11.76 -7.52 -14.13
N GLY A 108 11.47 -6.47 -13.35
CA GLY A 108 10.91 -6.56 -11.99
C GLY A 108 11.95 -6.92 -10.94
N ALA A 109 13.24 -6.86 -11.26
CA ALA A 109 14.30 -6.98 -10.28
C ALA A 109 14.53 -5.61 -9.60
N PRO A 110 14.88 -5.57 -8.31
CA PRO A 110 15.27 -4.31 -7.67
C PRO A 110 16.45 -3.72 -8.43
N ALA A 111 16.26 -2.53 -9.01
CA ALA A 111 17.35 -1.79 -9.60
C ALA A 111 18.25 -1.36 -8.44
N ALA A 112 19.42 -1.99 -8.31
CA ALA A 112 20.41 -1.57 -7.34
C ALA A 112 20.75 -0.10 -7.62
N GLY A 113 20.53 0.75 -6.62
CA GLY A 113 20.97 2.14 -6.64
C GLY A 113 22.48 2.26 -6.59
#